data_AF-A0A101H287-F1
#
_entry.id   AF-A0A101H287-F1
#
_cell.length_a   1.000
_cell.length_b   1.000
_cell.length_c   1.000
_cell.angle_alpha   90.00
_cell.angle_beta   90.00
_cell.angle_gamma   90.00
#
_symmetry.space_group_name_H-M   'P 1'
#
loop_
_entity.id
_entity.type
_entity.pdbx_description
1 polymer ?
#
loop_
_entity_poly.entity_id
_entity_poly.type
_entity_poly.pdbx_seq_one_letter_code
_entity_poly.pdbx_strand_id
1 'polypeptide(L)'
;MTFFDKVLIANRGEIAIRIMRACRELGIETVAIYSTPDKNALHVKYADEVFHIGEAHPSKSYLNQDRIIEIATLCEAEAIHPGYGFLAENYHFAENVEKAGLTFIGPSSKTIHMMGSKLDSKEAMSAAGVPVLPWTKGGVTSTEAGIAFAEEIGYPVIVKASAGGGGIGMQIVRDSSGIAEAIEKGMRIAQSAFGDPTIFIEKYLDKPRHIEVQVLSDHDGQGIHLYDRECSIQRRHQKLVEEAPCPIMTPELREKMTDSALTVAQVCNYTNAGTVEFLYSEGNYYFMEMNTRLQVEHTITELVTGVDIVRQQLAIASGEPLVYEQNEISLRGHAIECRINAEDPLNNFTADPGKIVRYRSPGGPGIRVDSGIHVGYTIPPQYDSLISKLCSYGLTRIEAIERMRRAIYEYVILGVKTTLPLHHSLMHNRQFIQGNTHTHFLADQQIMRNLQSYYRDEESRMQTLAASLRQGKETAAVTAAVNVYIQHMNNGKKD
;
A
#
# COMPACT_ATOMS: atom_id res chain seq x y z
N MET A 1 -11.85 26.24 9.11
CA MET A 1 -10.64 25.42 9.00
C MET A 1 -9.58 26.27 8.32
N THR A 2 -8.48 26.48 9.01
CA THR A 2 -7.29 27.15 8.46
C THR A 2 -6.34 26.04 8.06
N PHE A 3 -6.29 25.72 6.77
CA PHE A 3 -5.38 24.72 6.23
C PHE A 3 -4.04 25.38 5.87
N PHE A 4 -3.03 24.54 5.64
CA PHE A 4 -1.78 24.98 5.04
C PHE A 4 -2.01 25.70 3.71
N ASP A 5 -1.17 26.69 3.41
CA ASP A 5 -1.15 27.33 2.08
C ASP A 5 -0.39 26.45 1.08
N LYS A 6 0.68 25.76 1.52
CA LYS A 6 1.53 24.94 0.64
C LYS A 6 2.07 23.69 1.32
N VAL A 7 1.95 22.54 0.64
CA VAL A 7 2.42 21.23 1.10
C VAL A 7 3.39 20.62 0.10
N LEU A 8 4.53 20.12 0.60
CA LEU A 8 5.46 19.30 -0.18
C LEU A 8 5.13 17.82 -0.01
N ILE A 9 5.02 17.11 -1.12
CA ILE A 9 4.70 15.68 -1.13
C ILE A 9 6.01 14.91 -1.31
N ALA A 10 6.54 14.36 -0.22
CA ALA A 10 7.80 13.61 -0.18
C ALA A 10 7.61 12.16 -0.66
N ASN A 11 6.99 11.98 -1.82
CA ASN A 11 6.69 10.68 -2.42
C ASN A 11 6.53 10.80 -3.95
N ARG A 12 6.16 9.70 -4.60
CA ARG A 12 6.01 9.59 -6.06
C ARG A 12 4.74 8.82 -6.44
N GLY A 13 4.48 8.73 -7.74
CA GLY A 13 3.49 7.80 -8.28
C GLY A 13 2.06 8.10 -7.86
N GLU A 14 1.26 7.06 -7.63
CA GLU A 14 -0.18 7.21 -7.37
C GLU A 14 -0.47 7.96 -6.07
N ILE A 15 0.28 7.68 -5.00
CA ILE A 15 0.04 8.29 -3.70
C ILE A 15 0.33 9.78 -3.72
N ALA A 16 1.35 10.21 -4.46
CA ALA A 16 1.62 11.62 -4.60
C ALA A 16 0.44 12.35 -5.27
N ILE A 17 -0.17 11.75 -6.30
CA ILE A 17 -1.36 12.29 -6.94
C ILE A 17 -2.58 12.27 -6.00
N ARG A 18 -2.77 11.19 -5.24
CA ARG A 18 -3.86 11.08 -4.25
C ARG A 18 -3.81 12.20 -3.22
N ILE A 19 -2.62 12.53 -2.72
CA ILE A 19 -2.40 13.63 -1.77
C ILE A 19 -2.64 14.98 -2.44
N MET A 20 -2.04 15.22 -3.60
CA MET A 20 -2.22 16.49 -4.32
C MET A 20 -3.67 16.74 -4.74
N ARG A 21 -4.46 15.69 -4.99
CA ARG A 21 -5.91 15.80 -5.20
C ARG A 21 -6.62 16.34 -3.96
N ALA A 22 -6.35 15.79 -2.78
CA ALA A 22 -6.91 16.27 -1.52
C ALA A 22 -6.49 17.73 -1.24
N CYS A 23 -5.20 18.06 -1.42
CA CYS A 23 -4.70 19.42 -1.31
C CYS A 23 -5.44 20.38 -2.24
N ARG A 24 -5.60 20.01 -3.53
CA ARG A 24 -6.29 20.85 -4.52
C ARG A 24 -7.76 21.08 -4.20
N GLU A 25 -8.46 20.08 -3.67
CA GLU A 25 -9.85 20.21 -3.21
C GLU A 25 -9.99 21.13 -1.97
N LEU A 26 -8.91 21.27 -1.20
CA LEU A 26 -8.81 22.16 -0.05
C LEU A 26 -8.24 23.55 -0.40
N GLY A 27 -7.80 23.77 -1.64
CA GLY A 27 -7.17 25.02 -2.06
C GLY A 27 -5.71 25.18 -1.63
N ILE A 28 -5.03 24.10 -1.29
CA ILE A 28 -3.63 24.05 -0.85
C ILE A 28 -2.72 23.86 -2.08
N GLU A 29 -1.70 24.70 -2.22
CA GLU A 29 -0.67 24.55 -3.26
C GLU A 29 0.23 23.34 -3.00
N THR A 30 0.68 22.69 -4.09
CA THR A 30 1.40 21.42 -4.01
C THR A 30 2.76 21.46 -4.67
N VAL A 31 3.76 20.94 -3.95
CA VAL A 31 5.13 20.79 -4.45
C VAL A 31 5.43 19.30 -4.59
N ALA A 32 5.75 18.86 -5.80
CA ALA A 32 6.23 17.49 -6.05
C ALA A 32 7.75 17.43 -6.20
N ILE A 33 8.32 16.35 -5.67
CA ILE A 33 9.72 16.00 -5.89
C ILE A 33 9.86 14.85 -6.89
N TYR A 34 10.96 14.84 -7.65
CA TYR A 34 11.21 13.77 -8.61
C TYR A 34 12.69 13.45 -8.82
N SER A 35 12.98 12.17 -8.97
CA SER A 35 14.28 11.67 -9.41
C SER A 35 14.44 11.72 -10.94
N THR A 36 15.66 11.58 -11.45
CA THR A 36 15.91 11.60 -12.91
C THR A 36 15.03 10.61 -13.71
N PRO A 37 14.81 9.34 -13.27
CA PRO A 37 13.90 8.43 -13.98
C PRO A 37 12.44 8.89 -14.00
N ASP A 38 11.99 9.59 -12.96
CA ASP A 38 10.60 10.04 -12.82
C ASP A 38 10.32 11.40 -13.46
N LYS A 39 11.27 12.00 -14.20
CA LYS A 39 11.09 13.31 -14.86
C LYS A 39 9.79 13.42 -15.66
N ASN A 40 9.32 12.32 -16.24
CA ASN A 40 8.10 12.28 -17.06
C ASN A 40 6.90 11.63 -16.34
N ALA A 41 7.01 11.31 -15.04
CA ALA A 41 5.95 10.69 -14.27
C ALA A 41 4.73 11.61 -14.13
N LEU A 42 3.56 11.01 -13.91
CA LEU A 42 2.30 11.76 -13.86
C LEU A 42 2.26 12.74 -12.68
N HIS A 43 2.82 12.38 -11.52
CA HIS A 43 2.80 13.25 -10.34
C HIS A 43 3.59 14.55 -10.57
N VAL A 44 4.68 14.49 -11.34
CA VAL A 44 5.46 15.68 -11.75
C VAL A 44 4.65 16.62 -12.64
N LYS A 45 3.76 16.08 -13.47
CA LYS A 45 2.92 16.89 -14.36
C LYS A 45 1.67 17.45 -13.69
N TYR A 46 1.33 16.93 -12.51
CA TYR A 46 0.10 17.27 -11.79
C TYR A 46 0.32 18.42 -10.79
N ALA A 47 1.48 18.44 -10.14
CA ALA A 47 1.84 19.41 -9.10
C ALA A 47 1.90 20.85 -9.63
N ASP A 48 1.74 21.80 -8.71
CA ASP A 48 1.83 23.23 -9.02
C ASP A 48 3.29 23.68 -9.16
N GLU A 49 4.18 23.11 -8.32
CA GLU A 49 5.63 23.28 -8.40
C GLU A 49 6.37 21.94 -8.39
N VAL A 50 7.54 21.89 -9.02
CA VAL A 50 8.35 20.66 -9.09
C VAL A 50 9.83 20.89 -8.88
N PHE A 51 10.46 19.99 -8.12
CA PHE A 51 11.90 20.01 -7.86
C PHE A 51 12.56 18.68 -8.17
N HIS A 52 13.70 18.74 -8.87
CA HIS A 52 14.56 17.59 -9.08
C HIS A 52 15.35 17.31 -7.79
N ILE A 53 15.28 16.08 -7.29
CA ILE A 53 15.91 15.69 -6.02
C ILE A 53 17.17 14.86 -6.18
N GLY A 54 17.42 14.31 -7.37
CA GLY A 54 18.65 13.58 -7.67
C GLY A 54 18.48 12.37 -8.58
N GLU A 55 19.47 11.48 -8.50
CA GLU A 55 19.61 10.34 -9.40
C GLU A 55 18.65 9.19 -9.08
N ALA A 56 18.69 8.12 -9.89
CA ALA A 56 17.76 7.00 -9.80
C ALA A 56 17.76 6.27 -8.45
N HIS A 57 18.93 6.12 -7.81
CA HIS A 57 19.06 5.36 -6.57
C HIS A 57 18.28 6.05 -5.44
N PRO A 58 17.42 5.34 -4.67
CA PRO A 58 16.59 5.97 -3.63
C PRO A 58 17.38 6.77 -2.59
N SER A 59 18.55 6.30 -2.15
CA SER A 59 19.41 7.05 -1.21
C SER A 59 19.95 8.36 -1.77
N LYS A 60 19.96 8.54 -3.09
CA LYS A 60 20.33 9.78 -3.78
C LYS A 60 19.11 10.60 -4.21
N SER A 61 17.90 10.19 -3.84
CA SER A 61 16.64 10.82 -4.24
C SER A 61 15.59 10.75 -3.13
N TYR A 62 14.59 9.85 -3.21
CA TYR A 62 13.43 9.82 -2.32
C TYR A 62 13.75 9.43 -0.86
N LEU A 63 14.97 8.99 -0.56
CA LEU A 63 15.47 8.76 0.80
C LEU A 63 16.51 9.82 1.25
N ASN A 64 16.76 10.85 0.44
CA ASN A 64 17.69 11.93 0.78
C ASN A 64 16.95 12.98 1.63
N GLN A 65 16.97 12.78 2.94
CA GLN A 65 16.26 13.61 3.92
C GLN A 65 16.66 15.09 3.84
N ASP A 66 17.97 15.36 3.84
CA ASP A 66 18.51 16.72 3.83
C ASP A 66 18.03 17.49 2.60
N ARG A 67 18.06 16.84 1.43
CA ARG A 67 17.62 17.46 0.17
C ARG A 67 16.12 17.74 0.15
N ILE A 68 15.32 16.86 0.74
CA ILE A 68 13.86 17.04 0.81
C ILE A 68 13.52 18.23 1.70
N ILE A 69 14.18 18.34 2.87
CA ILE A 69 13.97 19.46 3.80
C ILE A 69 14.48 20.77 3.19
N GLU A 70 15.64 20.77 2.53
CA GLU A 70 16.17 21.93 1.81
C GLU A 70 15.17 22.45 0.77
N ILE A 71 14.55 21.55 0.00
CA ILE A 71 13.53 21.93 -0.99
C ILE A 71 12.27 22.48 -0.30
N ALA A 72 11.79 21.84 0.77
CA ALA A 72 10.63 22.31 1.52
C ALA A 72 10.83 23.74 2.03
N THR A 73 12.02 24.05 2.55
CA THR A 73 12.38 25.41 2.96
C THR A 73 12.47 26.37 1.77
N LEU A 74 13.10 25.95 0.66
CA LEU A 74 13.27 26.80 -0.52
C LEU A 74 11.95 27.19 -1.19
N CYS A 75 10.97 26.29 -1.22
CA CYS A 75 9.65 26.53 -1.81
C CYS A 75 8.64 27.09 -0.82
N GLU A 76 9.05 27.36 0.42
CA GLU A 76 8.20 27.88 1.50
C GLU A 76 7.00 26.97 1.76
N ALA A 77 7.19 25.65 1.67
CA ALA A 77 6.17 24.69 2.12
C ALA A 77 6.04 24.76 3.65
N GLU A 78 4.83 24.63 4.17
CA GLU A 78 4.57 24.65 5.62
C GLU A 78 4.56 23.24 6.20
N ALA A 79 4.27 22.24 5.36
CA ALA A 79 4.18 20.85 5.77
C ALA A 79 4.71 19.89 4.71
N ILE A 80 5.13 18.72 5.17
CA ILE A 80 5.56 17.60 4.33
C ILE A 80 4.62 16.42 4.53
N HIS A 81 4.00 15.95 3.45
CA HIS A 81 3.26 14.70 3.46
C HIS A 81 4.14 13.57 2.90
N PRO A 82 4.46 12.53 3.69
CA PRO A 82 5.38 11.50 3.25
C PRO A 82 4.72 10.36 2.44
N GLY A 83 3.39 10.39 2.26
CA GLY A 83 2.62 9.27 1.70
C GLY A 83 2.85 7.96 2.46
N TYR A 84 3.26 6.92 1.74
CA TYR A 84 3.62 5.62 2.31
C TYR A 84 4.92 5.10 1.71
N GLY A 85 5.59 4.17 2.41
CA GLY A 85 6.95 3.75 2.03
C GLY A 85 7.96 4.89 2.17
N PHE A 86 9.14 4.73 1.55
CA PHE A 86 10.26 5.69 1.65
C PHE A 86 10.54 6.14 3.09
N LEU A 87 10.26 7.40 3.41
CA LEU A 87 10.55 8.03 4.70
C LEU A 87 9.32 8.16 5.61
N ALA A 88 8.15 7.61 5.21
CA ALA A 88 6.90 7.77 5.95
C ALA A 88 6.89 7.17 7.36
N GLU A 89 7.76 6.19 7.63
CA GLU A 89 7.94 5.58 8.95
C GLU A 89 9.37 5.78 9.47
N ASN A 90 10.09 6.78 8.93
CA ASN A 90 11.44 7.10 9.36
C ASN A 90 11.39 8.17 10.46
N TYR A 91 11.59 7.76 11.72
CA TYR A 91 11.49 8.68 12.86
C TYR A 91 12.53 9.80 12.82
N HIS A 92 13.73 9.54 12.28
CA HIS A 92 14.76 10.58 12.10
C HIS A 92 14.31 11.64 11.09
N PHE A 93 13.66 11.25 10.00
CA PHE A 93 13.12 12.19 9.04
C PHE A 93 12.02 13.05 9.66
N ALA A 94 11.05 12.44 10.35
CA ALA A 94 10.00 13.18 11.05
C ALA A 94 10.60 14.17 12.06
N GLU A 95 11.59 13.74 12.86
CA GLU A 95 12.28 14.60 13.83
C GLU A 95 13.03 15.76 13.15
N ASN A 96 13.67 15.52 12.00
CA ASN A 96 14.37 16.56 11.25
C ASN A 96 13.41 17.57 10.61
N VAL A 97 12.23 17.13 10.16
CA VAL A 97 11.15 18.00 9.67
C VAL A 97 10.63 18.88 10.81
N GLU A 98 10.34 18.30 11.98
CA GLU A 98 9.93 19.04 13.18
C GLU A 98 10.98 20.10 13.59
N LYS A 99 12.28 19.73 13.59
CA LYS A 99 13.39 20.65 13.91
C LYS A 99 13.58 21.77 12.88
N ALA A 100 13.19 21.54 11.63
CA ALA A 100 13.22 22.54 10.58
C ALA A 100 12.04 23.54 10.65
N GLY A 101 11.13 23.39 11.62
CA GLY A 101 9.96 24.25 11.77
C GLY A 101 8.84 23.94 10.78
N LEU A 102 8.87 22.75 10.15
CA LEU A 102 7.86 22.26 9.22
C LEU A 102 6.94 21.26 9.92
N THR A 103 5.70 21.14 9.47
CA THR A 103 4.79 20.10 9.96
C THR A 103 5.01 18.78 9.22
N PHE A 104 5.27 17.70 9.95
CA PHE A 104 5.21 16.35 9.41
C PHE A 104 3.75 15.87 9.41
N ILE A 105 3.16 15.60 8.24
CA ILE A 105 1.76 15.12 8.14
C ILE A 105 1.75 13.62 8.43
N GLY A 106 1.66 13.29 9.71
CA GLY A 106 1.69 11.93 10.28
C GLY A 106 1.77 11.99 11.81
N PRO A 107 2.01 10.86 12.48
CA PRO A 107 2.26 10.84 13.92
C PRO A 107 3.60 11.47 14.30
N SER A 108 3.79 11.78 15.58
CA SER A 108 5.04 12.37 16.08
C SER A 108 6.26 11.47 15.84
N SER A 109 7.45 12.07 15.70
CA SER A 109 8.72 11.34 15.60
C SER A 109 8.92 10.30 16.73
N LYS A 110 8.51 10.64 17.95
CA LYS A 110 8.55 9.74 19.13
C LYS A 110 7.63 8.51 18.95
N THR A 111 6.43 8.72 18.45
CA THR A 111 5.46 7.65 18.20
C THR A 111 5.96 6.71 17.10
N ILE A 112 6.52 7.26 16.01
CA ILE A 112 7.13 6.46 14.93
C ILE A 112 8.28 5.62 15.48
N HIS A 113 9.13 6.18 16.34
CA HIS A 113 10.24 5.45 16.96
C HIS A 113 9.75 4.29 17.84
N MET A 114 8.79 4.55 18.73
CA MET A 114 8.20 3.55 19.63
C MET A 114 7.60 2.37 18.85
N MET A 115 6.86 2.66 17.77
CA MET A 115 6.19 1.62 16.98
C MET A 115 7.11 0.93 15.97
N GLY A 116 8.27 1.50 15.68
CA GLY A 116 9.29 0.85 14.84
C GLY A 116 9.98 -0.34 15.52
N SER A 117 9.95 -0.42 16.86
CA SER A 117 10.52 -1.53 17.62
C SER A 117 9.50 -2.65 17.82
N LYS A 118 9.79 -3.85 17.30
CA LYS A 118 8.88 -5.01 17.43
C LYS A 118 8.77 -5.54 18.85
N LEU A 119 9.84 -5.45 19.63
CA LEU A 119 9.82 -5.88 21.02
C LEU A 119 9.10 -4.86 21.90
N ASP A 120 9.46 -3.58 21.80
CA ASP A 120 8.88 -2.54 22.66
C ASP A 120 7.40 -2.34 22.37
N SER A 121 7.00 -2.32 21.10
CA SER A 121 5.58 -2.22 20.72
C SER A 121 4.78 -3.41 21.28
N LYS A 122 5.33 -4.63 21.17
CA LYS A 122 4.65 -5.84 21.65
C LYS A 122 4.55 -5.92 23.17
N GLU A 123 5.60 -5.50 23.88
CA GLU A 123 5.58 -5.39 25.34
C GLU A 123 4.55 -4.37 25.80
N ALA A 124 4.49 -3.19 25.15
CA ALA A 124 3.49 -2.17 25.42
C ALA A 124 2.06 -2.67 25.15
N MET A 125 1.83 -3.34 24.02
CA MET A 125 0.51 -3.89 23.67
C MET A 125 0.07 -5.00 24.63
N SER A 126 0.99 -5.89 25.01
CA SER A 126 0.70 -6.92 26.01
C SER A 126 0.38 -6.31 27.38
N ALA A 127 1.08 -5.27 27.79
CA ALA A 127 0.82 -4.58 29.06
C ALA A 127 -0.53 -3.85 29.05
N ALA A 128 -0.96 -3.37 27.88
CA ALA A 128 -2.27 -2.76 27.65
C ALA A 128 -3.42 -3.75 27.51
N GLY A 129 -3.16 -5.06 27.61
CA GLY A 129 -4.19 -6.11 27.50
C GLY A 129 -4.61 -6.41 26.06
N VAL A 130 -3.91 -5.87 25.05
CA VAL A 130 -4.15 -6.20 23.65
C VAL A 130 -3.59 -7.61 23.38
N PRO A 131 -4.37 -8.54 22.80
CA PRO A 131 -3.90 -9.88 22.53
C PRO A 131 -2.66 -9.89 21.64
N VAL A 132 -1.62 -10.60 22.04
CA VAL A 132 -0.36 -10.78 21.28
C VAL A 132 0.01 -12.26 21.21
N LEU A 133 0.71 -12.67 20.15
CA LEU A 133 1.22 -14.04 20.07
C LEU A 133 2.29 -14.29 21.14
N PRO A 134 2.35 -15.50 21.74
CA PRO A 134 3.43 -15.87 22.65
C PRO A 134 4.80 -15.64 22.02
N TRP A 135 5.72 -15.03 22.79
CA TRP A 135 7.07 -14.70 22.33
C TRP A 135 8.10 -14.71 23.46
N THR A 136 9.38 -14.77 23.11
CA THR A 136 10.50 -14.60 24.04
C THR A 136 10.60 -13.13 24.47
N LYS A 137 10.11 -12.79 25.66
CA LYS A 137 10.20 -11.43 26.25
C LYS A 137 11.66 -10.98 26.37
N GLY A 138 11.97 -9.75 25.96
CA GLY A 138 13.35 -9.25 25.90
C GLY A 138 14.27 -9.92 24.86
N GLY A 139 13.76 -10.84 24.02
CA GLY A 139 14.55 -11.56 23.01
C GLY A 139 15.18 -12.87 23.50
N VAL A 140 15.90 -13.55 22.60
CA VAL A 140 16.59 -14.82 22.88
C VAL A 140 17.94 -14.55 23.54
N THR A 141 18.14 -15.05 24.76
CA THR A 141 19.37 -14.84 25.56
C THR A 141 20.46 -15.88 25.29
N SER A 142 20.07 -17.10 24.89
CA SER A 142 20.98 -18.16 24.42
C SER A 142 20.24 -19.12 23.49
N THR A 143 20.98 -19.91 22.70
CA THR A 143 20.39 -20.94 21.84
C THR A 143 19.56 -21.94 22.64
N GLU A 144 20.05 -22.37 23.80
CA GLU A 144 19.36 -23.31 24.70
C GLU A 144 18.07 -22.72 25.24
N ALA A 145 18.08 -21.45 25.66
CA ALA A 145 16.88 -20.76 26.12
C ALA A 145 15.85 -20.62 25.00
N GLY A 146 16.29 -20.35 23.77
CA GLY A 146 15.43 -20.29 22.60
C GLY A 146 14.80 -21.65 22.24
N ILE A 147 15.57 -22.74 22.33
CA ILE A 147 15.07 -24.12 22.13
C ILE A 147 14.00 -24.45 23.18
N ALA A 148 14.29 -24.22 24.46
CA ALA A 148 13.37 -24.53 25.55
C ALA A 148 12.05 -23.76 25.39
N PHE A 149 12.11 -22.49 25.02
CA PHE A 149 10.91 -21.70 24.75
C PHE A 149 10.11 -22.23 23.56
N ALA A 150 10.78 -22.58 22.45
CA ALA A 150 10.10 -23.13 21.27
C ALA A 150 9.39 -24.47 21.58
N GLU A 151 9.97 -25.29 22.45
CA GLU A 151 9.33 -26.51 22.98
C GLU A 151 8.12 -26.20 23.87
N GLU A 152 8.21 -25.19 24.72
CA GLU A 152 7.13 -24.76 25.62
C GLU A 152 5.88 -24.27 24.84
N ILE A 153 6.06 -23.38 23.86
CA ILE A 153 4.94 -22.83 23.08
C ILE A 153 4.48 -23.74 21.94
N GLY A 154 5.27 -24.79 21.66
CA GLY A 154 5.07 -25.76 20.60
C GLY A 154 5.34 -25.21 19.20
N TYR A 155 5.74 -26.12 18.30
CA TYR A 155 5.96 -25.82 16.89
C TYR A 155 4.64 -25.72 16.10
N PRO A 156 4.61 -25.04 14.93
CA PRO A 156 5.70 -24.24 14.37
C PRO A 156 5.91 -22.91 15.11
N VAL A 157 7.15 -22.42 15.07
CA VAL A 157 7.57 -21.11 15.59
C VAL A 157 8.25 -20.31 14.49
N ILE A 158 8.42 -19.01 14.69
CA ILE A 158 9.15 -18.12 13.78
C ILE A 158 10.23 -17.37 14.55
N VAL A 159 11.44 -17.40 14.02
CA VAL A 159 12.58 -16.59 14.50
C VAL A 159 12.55 -15.28 13.72
N LYS A 160 12.60 -14.15 14.42
CA LYS A 160 12.55 -12.80 13.84
C LYS A 160 13.64 -11.91 14.44
N ALA A 161 14.22 -11.03 13.63
CA ALA A 161 15.04 -9.93 14.14
C ALA A 161 14.16 -8.91 14.88
N SER A 162 14.68 -8.34 15.98
CA SER A 162 14.01 -7.27 16.74
C SER A 162 13.95 -5.98 15.92
N ALA A 163 15.09 -5.60 15.34
CA ALA A 163 15.21 -4.48 14.42
C ALA A 163 14.87 -4.90 12.98
N GLY A 164 14.22 -3.99 12.24
CA GLY A 164 14.00 -4.11 10.79
C GLY A 164 12.60 -4.58 10.36
N GLY A 165 12.31 -4.39 9.06
CA GLY A 165 11.02 -4.66 8.41
C GLY A 165 11.13 -5.49 7.12
N GLY A 166 10.00 -5.82 6.51
CA GLY A 166 9.95 -6.44 5.18
C GLY A 166 10.33 -7.94 5.10
N GLY A 167 10.27 -8.66 6.21
CA GLY A 167 10.50 -10.12 6.25
C GLY A 167 11.97 -10.56 6.22
N ILE A 168 12.92 -9.61 6.21
CA ILE A 168 14.36 -9.91 6.29
C ILE A 168 14.68 -10.51 7.66
N GLY A 169 15.39 -11.64 7.67
CA GLY A 169 15.77 -12.32 8.92
C GLY A 169 14.63 -13.11 9.58
N MET A 170 13.54 -13.38 8.88
CA MET A 170 12.49 -14.28 9.37
C MET A 170 12.74 -15.73 8.95
N GLN A 171 12.68 -16.66 9.89
CA GLN A 171 12.79 -18.09 9.60
C GLN A 171 11.72 -18.89 10.35
N ILE A 172 10.88 -19.60 9.59
CA ILE A 172 9.86 -20.50 10.13
C ILE A 172 10.53 -21.83 10.46
N VAL A 173 10.31 -22.30 11.68
CA VAL A 173 10.81 -23.58 12.19
C VAL A 173 9.62 -24.46 12.53
N ARG A 174 9.53 -25.63 11.89
CA ARG A 174 8.38 -26.54 12.00
C ARG A 174 8.56 -27.66 13.03
N ASP A 175 9.79 -27.89 13.46
CA ASP A 175 10.15 -28.94 14.42
C ASP A 175 11.47 -28.60 15.12
N SER A 176 11.82 -29.37 16.15
CA SER A 176 12.98 -29.14 16.99
C SER A 176 14.33 -29.32 16.30
N SER A 177 14.39 -29.95 15.12
CA SER A 177 15.68 -30.18 14.45
C SER A 177 16.27 -28.91 13.84
N GLY A 178 15.43 -27.92 13.49
CA GLY A 178 15.83 -26.71 12.78
C GLY A 178 16.01 -25.45 13.63
N ILE A 179 15.67 -25.48 14.93
CA ILE A 179 15.61 -24.25 15.74
C ILE A 179 17.00 -23.67 16.06
N ALA A 180 17.99 -24.51 16.37
CA ALA A 180 19.34 -24.07 16.72
C ALA A 180 19.99 -23.30 15.55
N GLU A 181 19.92 -23.89 14.35
CA GLU A 181 20.44 -23.24 13.13
C GLU A 181 19.68 -21.94 12.82
N ALA A 182 18.36 -21.91 13.01
CA ALA A 182 17.55 -20.72 12.77
C ALA A 182 17.92 -19.56 13.71
N ILE A 183 18.22 -19.84 14.98
CA ILE A 183 18.68 -18.85 15.96
C ILE A 183 20.03 -18.25 15.53
N GLU A 184 21.03 -19.10 15.27
CA GLU A 184 22.38 -18.66 14.89
C GLU A 184 22.38 -17.88 13.57
N LYS A 185 21.58 -18.32 12.60
CA LYS A 185 21.42 -17.63 11.32
C LYS A 185 20.68 -16.31 11.50
N GLY A 186 19.62 -16.29 12.31
CA GLY A 186 18.85 -15.08 12.64
C GLY A 186 19.74 -14.00 13.24
N MET A 187 20.54 -14.34 14.27
CA MET A 187 21.47 -13.40 14.92
C MET A 187 22.50 -12.82 13.94
N ARG A 188 23.09 -13.66 13.08
CA ARG A 188 24.05 -13.20 12.06
C ARG A 188 23.42 -12.24 11.05
N ILE A 189 22.21 -12.57 10.57
CA ILE A 189 21.49 -11.70 9.63
C ILE A 189 21.16 -10.37 10.31
N ALA A 190 20.60 -10.41 11.52
CA ALA A 190 20.23 -9.21 12.27
C ALA A 190 21.44 -8.29 12.49
N GLN A 191 22.57 -8.84 12.93
CA GLN A 191 23.82 -8.09 13.09
C GLN A 191 24.30 -7.46 11.77
N SER A 192 24.27 -8.22 10.67
CA SER A 192 24.77 -7.76 9.38
C SER A 192 23.88 -6.72 8.70
N ALA A 193 22.56 -6.85 8.87
CA ALA A 193 21.58 -6.02 8.18
C ALA A 193 21.19 -4.77 9.00
N PHE A 194 21.19 -4.88 10.33
CA PHE A 194 20.65 -3.86 11.23
C PHE A 194 21.64 -3.39 12.30
N GLY A 195 22.82 -4.00 12.40
CA GLY A 195 23.82 -3.66 13.42
C GLY A 195 23.47 -4.16 14.83
N ASP A 196 22.33 -4.83 14.99
CA ASP A 196 21.80 -5.36 16.24
C ASP A 196 21.54 -6.88 16.10
N PRO A 197 22.22 -7.75 16.88
CA PRO A 197 22.05 -9.19 16.79
C PRO A 197 20.77 -9.69 17.49
N THR A 198 19.99 -8.82 18.15
CA THR A 198 18.82 -9.24 18.92
C THR A 198 17.73 -9.85 18.03
N ILE A 199 17.36 -11.08 18.39
CA ILE A 199 16.26 -11.82 17.78
C ILE A 199 15.25 -12.23 18.85
N PHE A 200 14.04 -12.58 18.42
CA PHE A 200 13.01 -13.17 19.26
C PHE A 200 12.35 -14.35 18.56
N ILE A 201 11.82 -15.28 19.34
CA ILE A 201 11.00 -16.40 18.87
C ILE A 201 9.55 -16.07 19.19
N GLU A 202 8.68 -16.33 18.24
CA GLU A 202 7.23 -16.14 18.37
C GLU A 202 6.48 -17.36 17.86
N LYS A 203 5.28 -17.59 18.38
CA LYS A 203 4.38 -18.61 17.81
C LYS A 203 4.08 -18.30 16.34
N TYR A 204 4.20 -19.29 15.47
CA TYR A 204 3.85 -19.16 14.06
C TYR A 204 2.43 -19.69 13.80
N LEU A 205 1.62 -18.89 13.12
CA LEU A 205 0.30 -19.30 12.63
C LEU A 205 0.45 -19.73 11.16
N ASP A 206 -0.01 -20.95 10.81
CA ASP A 206 0.25 -21.52 9.48
C ASP A 206 -0.62 -20.89 8.39
N LYS A 207 -1.92 -20.72 8.62
CA LYS A 207 -2.86 -20.10 7.65
C LYS A 207 -3.70 -19.00 8.30
N PRO A 208 -3.08 -17.99 8.93
CA PRO A 208 -3.83 -16.90 9.52
C PRO A 208 -4.48 -16.06 8.41
N ARG A 209 -5.49 -15.31 8.81
CA ARG A 209 -5.91 -14.11 8.08
C ARG A 209 -5.09 -12.93 8.56
N HIS A 210 -4.78 -12.03 7.64
CA HIS A 210 -4.27 -10.71 7.97
C HIS A 210 -5.47 -9.76 7.94
N ILE A 211 -5.81 -9.23 9.11
CA ILE A 211 -6.93 -8.31 9.30
C ILE A 211 -6.37 -7.05 9.94
N GLU A 212 -6.79 -5.89 9.51
CA GLU A 212 -6.28 -4.63 10.03
C GLU A 212 -7.41 -3.63 10.26
N VAL A 213 -7.19 -2.68 11.17
CA VAL A 213 -8.18 -1.66 11.54
C VAL A 213 -7.59 -0.28 11.28
N GLN A 214 -8.32 0.53 10.51
CA GLN A 214 -7.98 1.92 10.28
C GLN A 214 -8.29 2.75 11.53
N VAL A 215 -7.34 3.57 11.97
CA VAL A 215 -7.54 4.56 13.04
C VAL A 215 -7.24 5.97 12.54
N LEU A 216 -7.94 6.94 13.12
CA LEU A 216 -7.66 8.37 13.03
C LEU A 216 -7.64 8.93 14.44
N SER A 217 -6.64 9.76 14.76
CA SER A 217 -6.55 10.44 16.06
C SER A 217 -6.12 11.88 15.88
N ASP A 218 -6.72 12.82 16.61
CA ASP A 218 -6.28 14.22 16.61
C ASP A 218 -5.29 14.54 17.74
N HIS A 219 -4.88 15.81 17.81
CA HIS A 219 -3.96 16.31 18.83
C HIS A 219 -4.58 16.43 20.23
N ASP A 220 -5.91 16.42 20.33
CA ASP A 220 -6.64 16.52 21.60
C ASP A 220 -6.83 15.14 22.27
N GLY A 221 -6.39 14.07 21.59
CA GLY A 221 -6.45 12.70 22.07
C GLY A 221 -7.76 11.99 21.73
N GLN A 222 -8.64 12.61 20.92
CA GLN A 222 -9.79 11.92 20.37
C GLN A 222 -9.32 10.93 19.30
N GLY A 223 -9.82 9.69 19.37
CA GLY A 223 -9.51 8.65 18.40
C GLY A 223 -10.78 7.95 17.92
N ILE A 224 -10.85 7.68 16.61
CA ILE A 224 -11.92 6.90 15.99
C ILE A 224 -11.33 5.80 15.11
N HIS A 225 -12.06 4.70 14.96
CA HIS A 225 -11.77 3.68 13.96
C HIS A 225 -12.67 3.85 12.73
N LEU A 226 -12.13 3.56 11.56
CA LEU A 226 -12.87 3.48 10.30
C LEU A 226 -13.09 2.02 9.87
N TYR A 227 -13.20 1.14 10.86
CA TYR A 227 -13.45 -0.29 10.72
C TYR A 227 -12.27 -1.06 10.10
N ASP A 228 -12.56 -2.30 9.77
CA ASP A 228 -11.60 -3.34 9.42
C ASP A 228 -11.44 -3.56 7.91
N ARG A 229 -10.26 -4.06 7.53
CA ARG A 229 -9.93 -4.56 6.19
C ARG A 229 -9.39 -5.99 6.28
N GLU A 230 -9.68 -6.79 5.28
CA GLU A 230 -9.06 -8.09 5.03
C GLU A 230 -7.94 -7.92 4.01
N CYS A 231 -6.73 -8.33 4.38
CA CYS A 231 -5.53 -8.17 3.56
C CYS A 231 -4.73 -9.48 3.40
N SER A 232 -5.38 -10.64 3.50
CA SER A 232 -4.71 -11.96 3.49
C SER A 232 -4.26 -12.41 2.12
N ILE A 233 -4.76 -11.83 1.03
CA ILE A 233 -4.30 -12.21 -0.32
C ILE A 233 -2.95 -11.56 -0.58
N GLN A 234 -1.89 -12.33 -0.33
CA GLN A 234 -0.51 -11.85 -0.33
C GLN A 234 0.42 -12.74 -1.16
N ARG A 235 1.50 -12.14 -1.67
CA ARG A 235 2.65 -12.82 -2.27
C ARG A 235 3.91 -12.45 -1.50
N ARG A 236 4.56 -13.41 -0.85
CA ARG A 236 5.79 -13.18 -0.06
C ARG A 236 5.63 -12.00 0.91
N HIS A 237 4.55 -12.00 1.68
CA HIS A 237 4.16 -10.95 2.63
C HIS A 237 3.80 -9.58 2.01
N GLN A 238 3.69 -9.48 0.68
CA GLN A 238 3.18 -8.28 0.02
C GLN A 238 1.71 -8.46 -0.35
N LYS A 239 0.86 -7.55 0.12
CA LYS A 239 -0.58 -7.53 -0.17
C LYS A 239 -0.83 -7.27 -1.66
N LEU A 240 -1.83 -7.95 -2.23
CA LEU A 240 -2.19 -7.88 -3.65
C LEU A 240 -3.67 -7.59 -3.87
N VAL A 241 -4.53 -8.11 -2.99
CA VAL A 241 -5.97 -7.86 -2.96
C VAL A 241 -6.39 -7.63 -1.53
N GLU A 242 -7.16 -6.58 -1.32
CA GLU A 242 -7.67 -6.14 -0.03
C GLU A 242 -9.17 -5.90 -0.14
N GLU A 243 -9.92 -6.13 0.95
CA GLU A 243 -11.36 -5.87 0.96
C GLU A 243 -11.88 -5.30 2.28
N ALA A 244 -12.91 -4.46 2.19
CA ALA A 244 -13.53 -3.79 3.32
C ALA A 244 -15.07 -3.91 3.21
N PRO A 245 -15.78 -4.26 4.29
CA PRO A 245 -15.25 -4.80 5.54
C PRO A 245 -14.70 -6.24 5.38
N CYS A 246 -14.01 -6.76 6.38
CA CYS A 246 -13.55 -8.15 6.39
C CYS A 246 -14.73 -9.13 6.47
N PRO A 247 -14.80 -10.15 5.58
CA PRO A 247 -15.96 -11.02 5.46
C PRO A 247 -16.18 -11.98 6.64
N ILE A 248 -15.19 -12.16 7.53
CA ILE A 248 -15.31 -13.08 8.69
C ILE A 248 -15.86 -12.41 9.95
N MET A 249 -16.00 -11.09 9.95
CA MET A 249 -16.35 -10.34 11.14
C MET A 249 -17.80 -10.59 11.57
N THR A 250 -17.98 -10.97 12.83
CA THR A 250 -19.24 -10.77 13.55
C THR A 250 -19.23 -9.37 14.20
N PRO A 251 -20.39 -8.82 14.62
CA PRO A 251 -20.43 -7.57 15.38
C PRO A 251 -19.52 -7.58 16.61
N GLU A 252 -19.51 -8.68 17.36
CA GLU A 252 -18.75 -8.82 18.60
C GLU A 252 -17.24 -8.94 18.34
N LEU A 253 -16.84 -9.65 17.28
CA LEU A 253 -15.43 -9.72 16.89
C LEU A 253 -14.93 -8.36 16.43
N ARG A 254 -15.73 -7.66 15.64
CA ARG A 254 -15.39 -6.32 15.14
C ARG A 254 -15.19 -5.35 16.29
N GLU A 255 -16.16 -5.26 17.21
CA GLU A 255 -16.07 -4.41 18.41
C GLU A 255 -14.76 -4.67 19.19
N LYS A 256 -14.47 -5.93 19.50
CA LYS A 256 -13.23 -6.29 20.22
C LYS A 256 -11.95 -5.89 19.48
N MET A 257 -11.90 -6.12 18.17
CA MET A 257 -10.72 -5.79 17.36
C MET A 257 -10.55 -4.29 17.19
N THR A 258 -11.64 -3.54 17.02
CA THR A 258 -11.60 -2.09 16.91
C THR A 258 -11.26 -1.43 18.24
N ASP A 259 -11.78 -1.93 19.36
CA ASP A 259 -11.40 -1.46 20.70
C ASP A 259 -9.91 -1.70 20.98
N SER A 260 -9.39 -2.86 20.57
CA SER A 260 -7.96 -3.15 20.64
C SER A 260 -7.14 -2.17 19.81
N ALA A 261 -7.61 -1.82 18.60
CA ALA A 261 -6.93 -0.87 17.73
C ALA A 261 -6.93 0.56 18.32
N LEU A 262 -8.04 1.01 18.91
CA LEU A 262 -8.10 2.28 19.62
C LEU A 262 -7.21 2.28 20.88
N THR A 263 -7.16 1.16 21.60
CA THR A 263 -6.25 0.99 22.74
C THR A 263 -4.78 1.12 22.30
N VAL A 264 -4.40 0.52 21.17
CA VAL A 264 -3.05 0.67 20.59
C VAL A 264 -2.77 2.15 20.31
N ALA A 265 -3.69 2.84 19.60
CA ALA A 265 -3.53 4.26 19.28
C ALA A 265 -3.36 5.11 20.55
N GLN A 266 -4.17 4.86 21.59
CA GLN A 266 -4.12 5.59 22.85
C GLN A 266 -2.79 5.38 23.61
N VAL A 267 -2.34 4.12 23.75
CA VAL A 267 -1.10 3.78 24.46
C VAL A 267 0.13 4.45 23.82
N CYS A 268 0.09 4.62 22.51
CA CYS A 268 1.18 5.22 21.74
C CYS A 268 1.10 6.74 21.61
N ASN A 269 0.09 7.37 22.23
CA ASN A 269 -0.27 8.77 22.02
C ASN A 269 -0.32 9.11 20.51
N TYR A 270 -1.00 8.25 19.76
CA TYR A 270 -1.01 8.31 18.31
C TYR A 270 -1.79 9.53 17.80
N THR A 271 -1.33 10.12 16.71
CA THR A 271 -2.00 11.21 15.99
C THR A 271 -1.98 10.92 14.50
N ASN A 272 -2.89 11.57 13.76
CA ASN A 272 -3.09 11.42 12.32
C ASN A 272 -3.67 10.03 11.95
N ALA A 273 -3.50 9.60 10.69
CA ALA A 273 -3.98 8.30 10.22
C ALA A 273 -2.95 7.20 10.39
N GLY A 274 -3.40 6.07 10.96
CA GLY A 274 -2.59 4.87 11.15
C GLY A 274 -3.41 3.61 10.95
N THR A 275 -2.74 2.46 10.93
CA THR A 275 -3.43 1.17 10.85
C THR A 275 -2.82 0.17 11.81
N VAL A 276 -3.68 -0.49 12.58
CA VAL A 276 -3.30 -1.56 13.50
C VAL A 276 -3.55 -2.89 12.81
N GLU A 277 -2.51 -3.69 12.61
CA GLU A 277 -2.58 -4.98 11.93
C GLU A 277 -2.64 -6.13 12.93
N PHE A 278 -3.47 -7.12 12.60
CA PHE A 278 -3.71 -8.31 13.40
C PHE A 278 -3.59 -9.58 12.55
N LEU A 279 -3.10 -10.65 13.18
CA LEU A 279 -3.26 -12.01 12.67
C LEU A 279 -4.48 -12.64 13.31
N TYR A 280 -5.37 -13.22 12.51
CA TYR A 280 -6.53 -13.96 12.98
C TYR A 280 -6.42 -15.44 12.65
N SER A 281 -6.67 -16.31 13.62
CA SER A 281 -6.70 -17.76 13.45
C SER A 281 -7.69 -18.38 14.43
N GLU A 282 -8.58 -19.23 13.91
CA GLU A 282 -9.48 -20.08 14.71
C GLU A 282 -10.31 -19.31 15.77
N GLY A 283 -10.83 -18.12 15.43
CA GLY A 283 -11.65 -17.31 16.34
C GLY A 283 -10.86 -16.35 17.22
N ASN A 284 -9.53 -16.43 17.23
CA ASN A 284 -8.65 -15.56 17.99
C ASN A 284 -7.94 -14.58 17.07
N TYR A 285 -7.63 -13.38 17.58
CA TYR A 285 -6.82 -12.39 16.90
C TYR A 285 -5.63 -11.98 17.78
N TYR A 286 -4.56 -11.52 17.14
CA TYR A 286 -3.32 -11.15 17.80
C TYR A 286 -2.71 -9.93 17.09
N PHE A 287 -2.36 -8.90 17.85
CA PHE A 287 -1.64 -7.74 17.37
C PHE A 287 -0.33 -8.18 16.71
N MET A 288 -0.07 -7.62 15.53
CA MET A 288 1.12 -7.90 14.73
C MET A 288 2.04 -6.67 14.68
N GLU A 289 1.52 -5.55 14.19
CA GLU A 289 2.24 -4.28 14.10
C GLU A 289 1.26 -3.12 13.95
N MET A 290 1.78 -1.89 14.04
CA MET A 290 1.05 -0.69 13.63
C MET A 290 1.83 0.01 12.52
N ASN A 291 1.16 0.21 11.38
CA ASN A 291 1.69 1.04 10.31
C ASN A 291 1.43 2.51 10.69
N THR A 292 2.49 3.27 10.95
CA THR A 292 2.41 4.64 11.50
C THR A 292 2.20 5.69 10.41
N ARG A 293 1.39 5.35 9.40
CA ARG A 293 1.17 6.13 8.18
C ARG A 293 -0.11 5.68 7.47
N LEU A 294 -0.44 6.39 6.40
CA LEU A 294 -1.42 5.91 5.42
C LEU A 294 -0.96 4.59 4.79
N GLN A 295 -1.92 3.77 4.36
CA GLN A 295 -1.69 2.55 3.60
C GLN A 295 -2.23 2.63 2.18
N VAL A 296 -1.77 1.74 1.30
CA VAL A 296 -2.12 1.72 -0.13
C VAL A 296 -3.64 1.51 -0.27
N GLU A 297 -4.14 0.57 0.50
CA GLU A 297 -5.52 0.05 0.60
C GLU A 297 -6.48 0.94 1.42
N HIS A 298 -6.10 2.17 1.78
CA HIS A 298 -7.03 3.09 2.46
C HIS A 298 -8.31 3.35 1.63
N THR A 299 -8.21 3.26 0.31
CA THR A 299 -9.28 3.63 -0.64
C THR A 299 -10.57 2.83 -0.42
N ILE A 300 -10.47 1.55 -0.03
CA ILE A 300 -11.62 0.68 0.19
C ILE A 300 -12.33 1.02 1.51
N THR A 301 -11.59 1.50 2.51
CA THR A 301 -12.19 2.09 3.71
C THR A 301 -12.94 3.36 3.35
N GLU A 302 -12.35 4.27 2.56
CA GLU A 302 -13.04 5.50 2.12
C GLU A 302 -14.33 5.18 1.35
N LEU A 303 -14.32 4.15 0.50
CA LEU A 303 -15.50 3.73 -0.28
C LEU A 303 -16.65 3.22 0.59
N VAL A 304 -16.37 2.52 1.70
CA VAL A 304 -17.41 1.95 2.56
C VAL A 304 -17.85 2.86 3.70
N THR A 305 -17.03 3.82 4.12
CA THR A 305 -17.36 4.77 5.19
C THR A 305 -17.77 6.14 4.66
N GLY A 306 -17.33 6.51 3.45
CA GLY A 306 -17.49 7.87 2.90
C GLY A 306 -16.54 8.90 3.52
N VAL A 307 -15.62 8.49 4.38
CA VAL A 307 -14.63 9.38 5.00
C VAL A 307 -13.42 9.50 4.09
N ASP A 308 -13.06 10.72 3.69
CA ASP A 308 -11.81 10.99 2.99
C ASP A 308 -10.64 11.04 4.00
N ILE A 309 -9.84 9.98 4.04
CA ILE A 309 -8.80 9.80 5.04
C ILE A 309 -7.69 10.82 4.84
N VAL A 310 -7.25 11.07 3.61
CA VAL A 310 -6.15 12.01 3.34
C VAL A 310 -6.55 13.45 3.68
N ARG A 311 -7.81 13.83 3.43
CA ARG A 311 -8.36 15.10 3.87
C ARG A 311 -8.33 15.22 5.40
N GLN A 312 -8.66 14.14 6.12
CA GLN A 312 -8.54 14.12 7.59
C GLN A 312 -7.08 14.24 8.03
N GLN A 313 -6.13 13.58 7.35
CA GLN A 313 -4.70 13.72 7.67
C GLN A 313 -4.25 15.18 7.57
N LEU A 314 -4.67 15.90 6.53
CA LEU A 314 -4.34 17.31 6.31
C LEU A 314 -5.01 18.20 7.38
N ALA A 315 -6.27 17.94 7.73
CA ALA A 315 -6.99 18.68 8.76
C ALA A 315 -6.34 18.51 10.14
N ILE A 316 -6.10 17.26 10.55
CA ILE A 316 -5.46 16.94 11.83
C ILE A 316 -4.08 17.60 11.90
N ALA A 317 -3.26 17.48 10.85
CA ALA A 317 -1.93 18.09 10.83
C ALA A 317 -1.98 19.63 10.86
N SER A 318 -3.07 20.25 10.40
CA SER A 318 -3.29 21.70 10.51
C SER A 318 -3.78 22.12 11.92
N GLY A 319 -3.90 21.18 12.86
CA GLY A 319 -4.38 21.41 14.22
C GLY A 319 -5.90 21.43 14.36
N GLU A 320 -6.65 21.02 13.32
CA GLU A 320 -8.10 20.89 13.42
C GLU A 320 -8.46 19.59 14.18
N PRO A 321 -9.48 19.62 15.05
CA PRO A 321 -9.95 18.41 15.73
C PRO A 321 -10.65 17.46 14.75
N LEU A 322 -10.84 16.20 15.16
CA LEU A 322 -11.67 15.26 14.41
C LEU A 322 -13.10 15.79 14.29
N VAL A 323 -13.60 15.83 13.06
CA VAL A 323 -14.97 16.30 12.78
C VAL A 323 -16.03 15.20 12.98
N TYR A 324 -15.60 14.00 13.35
CA TYR A 324 -16.46 12.83 13.47
C TYR A 324 -16.39 12.23 14.86
N GLU A 325 -17.55 11.86 15.39
CA GLU A 325 -17.69 10.94 16.51
C GLU A 325 -17.79 9.49 16.01
N GLN A 326 -17.42 8.52 16.87
CA GLN A 326 -17.40 7.10 16.50
C GLN A 326 -18.78 6.57 16.07
N ASN A 327 -19.86 7.09 16.66
CA ASN A 327 -21.25 6.71 16.38
C ASN A 327 -21.78 7.28 15.04
N GLU A 328 -21.07 8.24 14.42
CA GLU A 328 -21.42 8.82 13.12
C GLU A 328 -20.82 8.03 11.95
N ILE A 329 -19.79 7.22 12.23
CA ILE A 329 -19.15 6.37 11.22
C ILE A 329 -20.00 5.12 11.02
N SER A 330 -20.39 4.84 9.77
CA SER A 330 -21.16 3.66 9.41
C SER A 330 -20.53 2.92 8.24
N LEU A 331 -20.66 1.58 8.25
CA LEU A 331 -20.30 0.75 7.11
C LEU A 331 -21.46 0.68 6.13
N ARG A 332 -21.18 0.99 4.86
CA ARG A 332 -22.14 0.85 3.78
C ARG A 332 -21.55 0.07 2.62
N GLY A 333 -22.09 -1.11 2.36
CA GLY A 333 -21.70 -1.94 1.21
C GLY A 333 -20.36 -2.66 1.44
N HIS A 334 -19.67 -2.95 0.34
CA HIS A 334 -18.44 -3.72 0.32
C HIS A 334 -17.53 -3.19 -0.79
N ALA A 335 -16.24 -3.07 -0.51
CA ALA A 335 -15.24 -2.63 -1.47
C ALA A 335 -14.06 -3.60 -1.54
N ILE A 336 -13.47 -3.73 -2.73
CA ILE A 336 -12.31 -4.59 -3.00
C ILE A 336 -11.30 -3.77 -3.81
N GLU A 337 -10.04 -3.78 -3.40
CA GLU A 337 -8.90 -3.19 -4.12
C GLU A 337 -8.07 -4.31 -4.75
N CYS A 338 -7.59 -4.07 -5.97
CA CYS A 338 -6.61 -4.91 -6.65
C CYS A 338 -5.42 -4.05 -7.06
N ARG A 339 -4.21 -4.44 -6.62
CA ARG A 339 -2.97 -3.78 -7.01
C ARG A 339 -2.55 -4.23 -8.41
N ILE A 340 -2.72 -3.35 -9.40
CA ILE A 340 -2.28 -3.63 -10.76
C ILE A 340 -0.81 -3.27 -10.86
N ASN A 341 0.06 -4.28 -11.00
CA ASN A 341 1.51 -4.13 -11.05
C ASN A 341 2.03 -4.52 -12.44
N ALA A 342 3.14 -3.90 -12.87
CA ALA A 342 3.94 -4.29 -14.01
C ALA A 342 4.78 -5.54 -13.67
N GLU A 343 4.12 -6.68 -13.51
CA GLU A 343 4.73 -7.96 -13.14
C GLU A 343 4.11 -9.08 -13.97
N ASP A 344 4.85 -10.20 -14.09
CA ASP A 344 4.39 -11.42 -14.74
C ASP A 344 4.02 -12.50 -13.72
N PRO A 345 2.73 -12.70 -13.37
CA PRO A 345 2.31 -13.76 -12.45
C PRO A 345 2.71 -15.18 -12.88
N LEU A 346 2.87 -15.45 -14.19
CA LEU A 346 3.30 -16.78 -14.68
C LEU A 346 4.80 -17.01 -14.49
N ASN A 347 5.59 -15.93 -14.45
CA ASN A 347 7.03 -15.99 -14.27
C ASN A 347 7.43 -15.52 -12.87
N ASN A 348 6.82 -16.13 -11.84
CA ASN A 348 7.12 -15.88 -10.43
C ASN A 348 7.06 -14.39 -10.05
N PHE A 349 6.15 -13.64 -10.68
CA PHE A 349 5.96 -12.20 -10.50
C PHE A 349 7.23 -11.37 -10.79
N THR A 350 8.02 -11.79 -11.76
CA THR A 350 9.15 -10.98 -12.26
C THR A 350 8.62 -9.64 -12.74
N ALA A 351 9.24 -8.55 -12.30
CA ALA A 351 8.89 -7.20 -12.73
C ALA A 351 9.13 -7.04 -14.25
N ASP A 352 8.23 -6.33 -14.92
CA ASP A 352 8.28 -6.05 -16.36
C ASP A 352 8.23 -4.53 -16.61
N PRO A 353 9.26 -3.79 -16.18
CA PRO A 353 9.34 -2.35 -16.40
C PRO A 353 9.45 -2.07 -17.91
N GLY A 354 8.60 -1.17 -18.40
CA GLY A 354 8.54 -0.89 -19.83
C GLY A 354 7.66 0.30 -20.17
N LYS A 355 7.56 0.59 -21.47
CA LYS A 355 6.79 1.72 -21.97
C LYS A 355 5.32 1.35 -22.07
N ILE A 356 4.45 2.16 -21.47
CA ILE A 356 3.00 2.06 -21.65
C ILE A 356 2.65 2.52 -23.06
N VAL A 357 2.35 1.56 -23.94
CA VAL A 357 2.02 1.78 -25.36
C VAL A 357 0.56 2.18 -25.52
N ARG A 358 -0.35 1.55 -24.76
CA ARG A 358 -1.76 1.89 -24.69
C ARG A 358 -2.26 1.76 -23.26
N TYR A 359 -3.18 2.64 -22.89
CA TYR A 359 -3.80 2.67 -21.58
C TYR A 359 -5.25 3.12 -21.74
N ARG A 360 -6.19 2.34 -21.20
CA ARG A 360 -7.59 2.71 -21.02
C ARG A 360 -8.06 2.12 -19.70
N SER A 361 -8.27 2.99 -18.72
CA SER A 361 -8.83 2.59 -17.42
C SER A 361 -10.31 2.20 -17.55
N PRO A 362 -10.79 1.26 -16.71
CA PRO A 362 -12.21 1.00 -16.58
C PRO A 362 -12.91 2.16 -15.86
N GLY A 363 -14.23 2.17 -15.88
CA GLY A 363 -15.05 3.16 -15.18
C GLY A 363 -16.47 2.66 -14.91
N GLY A 364 -17.42 3.59 -14.84
CA GLY A 364 -18.83 3.28 -14.58
C GLY A 364 -19.15 3.07 -13.09
N PRO A 365 -20.41 2.71 -12.77
CA PRO A 365 -20.87 2.62 -11.39
C PRO A 365 -20.01 1.70 -10.53
N GLY A 366 -19.62 2.20 -9.36
CA GLY A 366 -18.88 1.47 -8.34
C GLY A 366 -17.41 1.19 -8.66
N ILE A 367 -16.80 1.89 -9.62
CA ILE A 367 -15.37 1.74 -9.93
C ILE A 367 -14.61 3.00 -9.57
N ARG A 368 -13.52 2.83 -8.83
CA ARG A 368 -12.53 3.86 -8.51
C ARG A 368 -11.16 3.39 -9.02
N VAL A 369 -10.40 4.29 -9.61
CA VAL A 369 -9.03 4.02 -10.08
C VAL A 369 -8.11 5.13 -9.60
N ASP A 370 -7.10 4.75 -8.83
CA ASP A 370 -6.02 5.63 -8.39
C ASP A 370 -4.76 5.17 -9.14
N SER A 371 -4.22 6.00 -10.05
CA SER A 371 -3.11 5.63 -10.94
C SER A 371 -2.05 6.71 -11.03
N GLY A 372 -0.79 6.29 -11.12
CA GLY A 372 0.38 7.14 -11.31
C GLY A 372 0.98 7.15 -12.72
N ILE A 373 0.31 6.51 -13.70
CA ILE A 373 0.86 6.34 -15.05
C ILE A 373 0.02 7.06 -16.12
N HIS A 374 0.61 7.25 -17.31
CA HIS A 374 -0.10 7.72 -18.50
C HIS A 374 0.44 7.06 -19.77
N VAL A 375 -0.29 7.16 -20.89
CA VAL A 375 0.19 6.67 -22.19
C VAL A 375 1.54 7.30 -22.55
N GLY A 376 2.51 6.47 -22.94
CA GLY A 376 3.85 6.90 -23.32
C GLY A 376 4.84 7.00 -22.16
N TYR A 377 4.39 6.90 -20.90
CA TYR A 377 5.27 6.79 -19.74
C TYR A 377 6.06 5.48 -19.77
N THR A 378 7.32 5.52 -19.35
CA THR A 378 8.16 4.32 -19.18
C THR A 378 8.28 4.03 -17.70
N ILE A 379 7.81 2.87 -17.27
CA ILE A 379 7.94 2.43 -15.88
C ILE A 379 9.43 2.15 -15.62
N PRO A 380 10.06 2.85 -14.67
CA PRO A 380 11.46 2.65 -14.35
C PRO A 380 11.68 1.34 -13.58
N PRO A 381 12.80 0.63 -13.79
CA PRO A 381 13.12 -0.59 -13.04
C PRO A 381 13.52 -0.35 -11.58
N GLN A 382 13.78 0.91 -11.18
CA GLN A 382 14.33 1.24 -9.84
C GLN A 382 13.27 1.36 -8.74
N TYR A 383 11.99 1.47 -9.09
CA TYR A 383 10.91 1.70 -8.13
C TYR A 383 9.93 0.52 -8.12
N ASP A 384 8.91 0.64 -7.28
CA ASP A 384 7.83 -0.33 -7.22
C ASP A 384 7.13 -0.47 -8.60
N SER A 385 6.57 -1.66 -8.81
CA SER A 385 5.91 -2.03 -10.07
C SER A 385 4.47 -1.54 -10.16
N LEU A 386 3.94 -0.78 -9.19
CA LEU A 386 2.52 -0.39 -9.15
C LEU A 386 2.16 0.54 -10.31
N ILE A 387 1.16 0.13 -11.08
CA ILE A 387 0.57 0.90 -12.18
C ILE A 387 -0.63 1.70 -11.66
N SER A 388 -1.52 1.01 -10.95
CA SER A 388 -2.75 1.58 -10.42
C SER A 388 -3.36 0.69 -9.34
N LYS A 389 -4.16 1.29 -8.48
CA LYS A 389 -5.11 0.62 -7.61
C LYS A 389 -6.46 0.62 -8.32
N LEU A 390 -7.00 -0.57 -8.56
CA LEU A 390 -8.34 -0.73 -9.11
C LEU A 390 -9.28 -1.14 -7.98
N CYS A 391 -10.26 -0.30 -7.67
CA CYS A 391 -11.22 -0.56 -6.61
C CYS A 391 -12.63 -0.75 -7.18
N SER A 392 -13.32 -1.75 -6.66
CA SER A 392 -14.74 -1.96 -6.91
C SER A 392 -15.53 -1.79 -5.63
N TYR A 393 -16.71 -1.19 -5.72
CA TYR A 393 -17.66 -1.02 -4.63
C TYR A 393 -19.02 -1.59 -5.04
N GLY A 394 -19.72 -2.29 -4.14
CA GLY A 394 -21.09 -2.76 -4.30
C GLY A 394 -21.86 -2.71 -2.99
N LEU A 395 -23.19 -2.83 -3.02
CA LEU A 395 -23.99 -2.94 -1.79
C LEU A 395 -23.81 -4.29 -1.11
N THR A 396 -23.30 -5.28 -1.85
CA THR A 396 -22.91 -6.59 -1.32
C THR A 396 -21.51 -6.95 -1.82
N ARG A 397 -20.85 -7.87 -1.11
CA ARG A 397 -19.56 -8.43 -1.52
C ARG A 397 -19.61 -9.07 -2.91
N ILE A 398 -20.69 -9.79 -3.22
CA ILE A 398 -20.87 -10.43 -4.53
C ILE A 398 -20.96 -9.37 -5.64
N GLU A 399 -21.72 -8.29 -5.42
CA GLU A 399 -21.82 -7.21 -6.39
C GLU A 399 -20.46 -6.50 -6.61
N ALA A 400 -19.68 -6.29 -5.54
CA ALA A 400 -18.32 -5.77 -5.66
C ALA A 400 -17.44 -6.68 -6.52
N ILE A 401 -17.47 -7.99 -6.29
CA ILE A 401 -16.75 -8.98 -7.12
C ILE A 401 -17.18 -8.92 -8.59
N GLU A 402 -18.48 -8.85 -8.86
CA GLU A 402 -19.02 -8.77 -10.22
C GLU A 402 -18.57 -7.49 -10.94
N ARG A 403 -18.60 -6.35 -10.24
CA ARG A 403 -18.09 -5.08 -10.75
C ARG A 403 -16.58 -5.12 -10.99
N MET A 404 -15.81 -5.78 -10.11
CA MET A 404 -14.38 -6.00 -10.30
C MET A 404 -14.10 -6.84 -11.56
N ARG A 405 -14.83 -7.94 -11.77
CA ARG A 405 -14.71 -8.78 -12.98
C ARG A 405 -14.95 -7.95 -14.25
N ARG A 406 -16.02 -7.13 -14.28
CA ARG A 406 -16.28 -6.20 -15.39
C ARG A 406 -15.12 -5.22 -15.58
N ALA A 407 -14.65 -4.59 -14.51
CA ALA A 407 -13.60 -3.59 -14.60
C ALA A 407 -12.28 -4.19 -15.11
N ILE A 408 -11.90 -5.38 -14.65
CA ILE A 408 -10.73 -6.12 -15.16
C ILE A 408 -10.90 -6.41 -16.65
N TYR A 409 -12.09 -6.87 -17.08
CA TYR A 409 -12.37 -7.08 -18.49
C TYR A 409 -12.22 -5.81 -19.32
N GLU A 410 -12.64 -4.65 -18.82
CA GLU A 410 -12.54 -3.37 -19.54
C GLU A 410 -11.13 -2.75 -19.51
N TYR A 411 -10.25 -3.19 -18.60
CA TYR A 411 -8.95 -2.56 -18.38
C TYR A 411 -7.95 -2.92 -19.49
N VAL A 412 -7.49 -1.91 -20.23
CA VAL A 412 -6.46 -2.06 -21.27
C VAL A 412 -5.14 -1.45 -20.81
N ILE A 413 -4.12 -2.28 -20.67
CA ILE A 413 -2.73 -1.87 -20.44
C ILE A 413 -1.86 -2.67 -21.41
N LEU A 414 -1.19 -2.00 -22.35
CA LEU A 414 -0.30 -2.66 -23.32
C LEU A 414 1.11 -2.07 -23.25
N GLY A 415 2.10 -2.91 -23.52
CA GLY A 415 3.53 -2.57 -23.51
C GLY A 415 4.31 -3.15 -22.34
N VAL A 416 3.60 -3.65 -21.32
CA VAL A 416 4.13 -4.39 -20.17
C VAL A 416 3.15 -5.51 -19.81
N LYS A 417 3.64 -6.57 -19.18
CA LYS A 417 2.84 -7.59 -18.48
C LYS A 417 2.26 -7.00 -17.21
N THR A 418 1.13 -7.55 -16.76
CA THR A 418 0.46 -7.06 -15.56
C THR A 418 -0.09 -8.17 -14.66
N THR A 419 -0.47 -7.80 -13.44
CA THR A 419 -1.20 -8.68 -12.50
C THR A 419 -2.70 -8.80 -12.78
N LEU A 420 -3.26 -8.16 -13.82
CA LEU A 420 -4.69 -8.30 -14.18
C LEU A 420 -5.15 -9.77 -14.34
N PRO A 421 -4.39 -10.68 -14.99
CA PRO A 421 -4.73 -12.10 -15.08
C PRO A 421 -4.92 -12.79 -13.72
N LEU A 422 -4.06 -12.43 -12.75
CA LEU A 422 -4.16 -12.99 -11.40
C LEU A 422 -5.45 -12.54 -10.74
N HIS A 423 -5.75 -11.25 -10.80
CA HIS A 423 -6.96 -10.70 -10.22
C HIS A 423 -8.21 -11.28 -10.86
N HIS A 424 -8.22 -11.48 -12.17
CA HIS A 424 -9.30 -12.21 -12.84
C HIS A 424 -9.47 -13.63 -12.26
N SER A 425 -8.37 -14.36 -12.12
CA SER A 425 -8.38 -15.72 -11.55
C SER A 425 -8.92 -15.76 -10.12
N LEU A 426 -8.50 -14.82 -9.27
CA LEU A 426 -8.97 -14.66 -7.88
C LEU A 426 -10.46 -14.35 -7.81
N MET A 427 -10.94 -13.39 -8.62
CA MET A 427 -12.36 -13.03 -8.65
C MET A 427 -13.26 -14.18 -9.12
N HIS A 428 -12.72 -15.22 -9.77
CA HIS A 428 -13.46 -16.43 -10.18
C HIS A 428 -13.17 -17.66 -9.30
N ASN A 429 -12.33 -17.53 -8.25
CA ASN A 429 -12.04 -18.61 -7.34
C ASN A 429 -13.17 -18.77 -6.30
N ARG A 430 -13.64 -20.01 -6.10
CA ARG A 430 -14.76 -20.31 -5.19
C ARG A 430 -14.45 -19.97 -3.73
N GLN A 431 -13.24 -20.26 -3.24
CA GLN A 431 -12.84 -19.96 -1.87
C GLN A 431 -12.78 -18.45 -1.64
N PHE A 432 -12.26 -17.70 -2.61
CA PHE A 432 -12.27 -16.23 -2.56
C PHE A 432 -13.71 -15.69 -2.51
N ILE A 433 -14.61 -16.16 -3.39
CA ILE A 433 -16.03 -15.74 -3.41
C ILE A 433 -16.76 -16.08 -2.10
N GLN A 434 -16.39 -17.18 -1.43
CA GLN A 434 -16.94 -17.56 -0.14
C GLN A 434 -16.29 -16.81 1.05
N GLY A 435 -15.24 -16.02 0.81
CA GLY A 435 -14.50 -15.33 1.86
C GLY A 435 -13.55 -16.23 2.65
N ASN A 436 -13.26 -17.44 2.17
CA ASN A 436 -12.35 -18.42 2.79
C ASN A 436 -10.90 -18.13 2.40
N THR A 437 -10.33 -17.06 2.93
CA THR A 437 -9.00 -16.54 2.60
C THR A 437 -8.02 -16.73 3.76
N HIS A 438 -6.73 -16.76 3.45
CA HIS A 438 -5.61 -16.84 4.39
C HIS A 438 -4.30 -16.40 3.72
N THR A 439 -3.24 -16.10 4.46
CA THR A 439 -1.98 -15.55 3.92
C THR A 439 -1.28 -16.42 2.85
N HIS A 440 -1.54 -17.74 2.85
CA HIS A 440 -1.00 -18.68 1.86
C HIS A 440 -1.93 -18.95 0.66
N PHE A 441 -2.93 -18.09 0.41
CA PHE A 441 -4.01 -18.37 -0.55
C PHE A 441 -3.51 -18.61 -1.98
N LEU A 442 -2.46 -17.89 -2.41
CA LEU A 442 -1.92 -18.01 -3.77
C LEU A 442 -1.29 -19.36 -4.11
N ALA A 443 -1.06 -20.24 -3.12
CA ALA A 443 -0.61 -21.61 -3.34
C ALA A 443 -1.72 -22.53 -3.90
N ASP A 444 -2.97 -22.07 -3.99
CA ASP A 444 -4.09 -22.82 -4.56
C ASP A 444 -3.89 -23.12 -6.06
N GLN A 445 -3.89 -24.40 -6.42
CA GLN A 445 -3.74 -24.87 -7.80
C GLN A 445 -4.86 -24.39 -8.74
N GLN A 446 -6.06 -24.08 -8.23
CA GLN A 446 -7.14 -23.52 -9.05
C GLN A 446 -6.76 -22.15 -9.61
N ILE A 447 -6.01 -21.34 -8.85
CA ILE A 447 -5.57 -20.01 -9.28
C ILE A 447 -4.70 -20.13 -10.53
N MET A 448 -3.73 -21.04 -10.51
CA MET A 448 -2.82 -21.26 -11.64
C MET A 448 -3.53 -21.77 -12.89
N ARG A 449 -4.52 -22.67 -12.74
CA ARG A 449 -5.32 -23.17 -13.87
C ARG A 449 -6.13 -22.06 -14.53
N ASN A 450 -6.84 -21.26 -13.75
CA ASN A 450 -7.63 -20.14 -14.25
C ASN A 450 -6.75 -19.07 -14.91
N LEU A 451 -5.56 -18.81 -14.35
CA LEU A 451 -4.59 -17.86 -14.89
C LEU A 451 -4.14 -18.25 -16.30
N GLN A 452 -3.80 -19.54 -16.52
CA GLN A 452 -3.41 -20.05 -17.84
C GLN A 452 -4.53 -19.94 -18.88
N SER A 453 -5.79 -20.16 -18.47
CA SER A 453 -6.94 -19.97 -19.36
C SER A 453 -7.08 -18.50 -19.76
N TYR A 454 -7.00 -17.58 -18.79
CA TYR A 454 -7.13 -16.15 -19.03
C TYR A 454 -6.11 -15.65 -20.06
N TYR A 455 -4.84 -16.04 -19.94
CA TYR A 455 -3.80 -15.62 -20.89
C TYR A 455 -4.10 -16.05 -22.33
N ARG A 456 -4.69 -17.24 -22.54
CA ARG A 456 -5.07 -17.71 -23.88
C ARG A 456 -6.19 -16.86 -24.49
N ASP A 457 -7.19 -16.50 -23.67
CA ASP A 457 -8.35 -15.73 -24.13
C ASP A 457 -8.03 -14.23 -24.28
N GLU A 458 -7.20 -13.69 -23.40
CA GLU A 458 -6.86 -12.27 -23.37
C GLU A 458 -5.91 -11.87 -24.50
N GLU A 459 -4.95 -12.70 -24.90
CA GLU A 459 -4.05 -12.37 -26.03
C GLU A 459 -4.86 -12.09 -27.31
N SER A 460 -5.85 -12.95 -27.61
CA SER A 460 -6.77 -12.77 -28.73
C SER A 460 -7.63 -11.50 -28.59
N ARG A 461 -8.15 -11.24 -27.38
CA ARG A 461 -9.01 -10.09 -27.09
C ARG A 461 -8.26 -8.77 -27.14
N MET A 462 -7.10 -8.67 -26.49
CA MET A 462 -6.27 -7.47 -26.45
C MET A 462 -5.76 -7.12 -27.84
N GLN A 463 -5.40 -8.11 -28.67
CA GLN A 463 -5.06 -7.87 -30.07
C GLN A 463 -6.26 -7.31 -30.86
N THR A 464 -7.46 -7.86 -30.68
CA THR A 464 -8.69 -7.38 -31.33
C THR A 464 -9.04 -5.95 -30.90
N LEU A 465 -9.00 -5.67 -29.60
CA LEU A 465 -9.31 -4.35 -29.05
C LEU A 465 -8.23 -3.32 -29.47
N ALA A 466 -6.96 -3.70 -29.44
CA ALA A 466 -5.87 -2.87 -29.93
C ALA A 466 -6.01 -2.56 -31.43
N ALA A 467 -6.47 -3.52 -32.24
CA ALA A 467 -6.73 -3.34 -33.66
C ALA A 467 -7.89 -2.35 -33.89
N SER A 468 -8.98 -2.44 -33.13
CA SER A 468 -10.10 -1.48 -33.23
C SER A 468 -9.69 -0.03 -32.92
N LEU A 469 -8.75 0.15 -31.97
CA LEU A 469 -8.19 1.46 -31.62
C LEU A 469 -7.14 1.98 -32.64
N ARG A 470 -6.76 1.19 -33.66
CA ARG A 470 -5.85 1.62 -34.75
C ARG A 470 -6.56 2.40 -35.85
N GLN A 471 -7.89 2.39 -35.96
CA GLN A 471 -8.63 3.16 -36.98
C GLN A 471 -8.29 4.67 -36.96
N GLY A 472 -7.87 5.21 -35.82
CA GLY A 472 -7.38 6.60 -35.70
C GLY A 472 -6.05 6.88 -36.44
N LYS A 473 -5.19 5.87 -36.63
CA LYS A 473 -3.93 6.03 -37.38
C LYS A 473 -4.16 6.05 -38.89
N GLU A 474 -5.13 5.30 -39.38
CA GLU A 474 -5.51 5.34 -40.79
C GLU A 474 -6.13 6.69 -41.15
N THR A 475 -7.00 7.24 -40.30
CA THR A 475 -7.55 8.59 -40.49
C THR A 475 -6.47 9.66 -40.40
N ALA A 476 -5.52 9.57 -39.47
CA ALA A 476 -4.40 10.52 -39.38
C ALA A 476 -3.44 10.42 -40.58
N ALA A 477 -3.15 9.21 -41.05
CA ALA A 477 -2.31 8.98 -42.24
C ALA A 477 -3.01 9.44 -43.53
N VAL A 478 -4.31 9.19 -43.65
CA VAL A 478 -5.14 9.70 -44.76
C VAL A 478 -5.22 11.22 -44.72
N THR A 479 -5.40 11.83 -43.55
CA THR A 479 -5.42 13.30 -43.39
C THR A 479 -4.07 13.91 -43.76
N ALA A 480 -2.96 13.28 -43.34
CA ALA A 480 -1.63 13.72 -43.72
C ALA A 480 -1.38 13.59 -45.23
N ALA A 481 -1.78 12.47 -45.83
CA ALA A 481 -1.66 12.25 -47.27
C ALA A 481 -2.53 13.24 -48.09
N VAL A 482 -3.75 13.50 -47.64
CA VAL A 482 -4.67 14.48 -48.25
C VAL A 482 -4.10 15.90 -48.12
N ASN A 483 -3.53 16.27 -46.98
CA ASN A 483 -2.89 17.58 -46.79
C ASN A 483 -1.67 17.76 -47.71
N VAL A 484 -0.83 16.72 -47.87
CA VAL A 484 0.30 16.75 -48.82
C VAL A 484 -0.19 16.87 -50.26
N TYR A 485 -1.26 16.15 -50.63
CA TYR A 485 -1.86 16.25 -51.96
C TYR A 485 -2.46 17.65 -52.25
N ILE A 486 -3.17 18.24 -51.28
CA ILE A 486 -3.73 19.60 -51.39
C ILE A 486 -2.61 20.64 -51.52
N GLN A 487 -1.52 20.51 -50.77
CA GLN A 487 -0.36 21.39 -50.90
C GLN A 487 0.29 21.30 -52.28
N HIS A 488 0.40 20.09 -52.85
CA HIS A 488 0.90 19.89 -54.21
C HIS A 488 -0.03 20.52 -55.27
N MET A 489 -1.35 20.37 -55.13
CA MET A 489 -2.34 20.95 -56.05
C MET A 489 -2.39 22.48 -55.98
N ASN A 490 -2.15 23.07 -54.81
CA ASN A 490 -2.10 24.52 -54.64
C ASN A 490 -0.79 25.14 -55.13
N ASN A 491 0.33 24.39 -55.07
CA ASN A 491 1.60 24.84 -55.64
C ASN A 491 1.67 24.67 -57.17
N GLY A 492 0.87 23.79 -57.77
CA GLY A 492 0.77 23.61 -59.22
C GLY A 492 -0.11 24.63 -59.97
N LYS A 493 -0.67 25.64 -59.28
CA LYS A 493 -1.48 26.74 -59.87
C LYS A 493 -0.76 28.09 -59.89
N LYS A 494 0.57 28.11 -59.71
CA LYS A 494 1.39 29.32 -59.66
C LYS A 494 2.38 29.51 -60.81
N ASP A 495 2.25 28.72 -61.88
CA ASP A 495 2.96 28.95 -63.15
C ASP A 495 1.99 29.37 -64.26
#